data_AF-A0A2M7N997-F1
#
_entry.id   AF-A0A2M7N997-F1
#
_cell.length_a   1.000
_cell.length_b   1.000
_cell.length_c   1.000
_cell.angle_alpha   90.00
_cell.angle_beta   90.00
_cell.angle_gamma   90.00
#
_symmetry.space_group_name_H-M   'P 1'
#
loop_
_entity.id
_entity.type
_entity.pdbx_description
1 polymer ?
#
loop_
_entity_poly.entity_id
_entity_poly.type
_entity_poly.pdbx_seq_one_letter_code
_entity_poly.pdbx_strand_id
1 'polypeptide(L)'
;SKEKAKELIKLDKKNKEVIKPLLKGAHIKKYFYLNSALNLIFTRRGINIEKLPTLKKYLNVFIDDLKPKKDKEPKGRKPGEYKWFEIQDNIAYYKNLKKKKLFGL
;
A
#
# COMPACT_ATOMS: atom_id res chain seq x y z
N SER A 1 -7.74 8.13 -2.95
CA SER A 1 -9.19 7.86 -2.83
C SER A 1 -9.57 6.59 -3.58
N LYS A 2 -10.79 6.07 -3.39
CA LYS A 2 -11.35 4.94 -4.18
C LYS A 2 -11.41 5.22 -5.68
N GLU A 3 -11.65 6.46 -6.08
CA GLU A 3 -11.64 6.88 -7.48
C GLU A 3 -10.25 6.75 -8.10
N LYS A 4 -9.22 7.31 -7.44
CA LYS A 4 -7.83 7.19 -7.93
C LYS A 4 -7.38 5.74 -8.02
N ALA A 5 -7.79 4.90 -7.06
CA ALA A 5 -7.54 3.47 -7.10
C ALA A 5 -8.17 2.81 -8.35
N LYS A 6 -9.44 3.12 -8.67
CA LYS A 6 -10.10 2.63 -9.89
C LYS A 6 -9.40 3.11 -11.16
N GLU A 7 -9.01 4.38 -11.21
CA GLU A 7 -8.29 4.96 -12.34
C GLU A 7 -6.97 4.22 -12.60
N LEU A 8 -6.15 4.04 -11.56
CA LEU A 8 -4.87 3.32 -11.67
C LEU A 8 -5.05 1.86 -12.09
N ILE A 9 -6.11 1.18 -11.62
CA ILE A 9 -6.42 -0.20 -12.02
C ILE A 9 -6.93 -0.26 -13.47
N LYS A 10 -7.67 0.76 -13.92
CA LYS A 10 -8.14 0.86 -15.31
C LYS A 10 -6.97 1.10 -16.27
N LEU A 11 -5.99 1.91 -15.88
CA LEU A 11 -4.76 2.16 -16.64
C LEU A 11 -3.87 0.92 -16.72
N ASP A 12 -3.73 0.19 -15.62
CA ASP A 12 -3.01 -1.08 -15.60
C ASP A 12 -3.65 -2.04 -14.59
N LYS A 13 -4.21 -3.14 -15.10
CA LYS A 13 -4.89 -4.16 -14.29
C LYS A 13 -3.96 -4.79 -13.24
N LYS A 14 -2.65 -4.84 -13.47
CA LYS A 14 -1.66 -5.39 -12.52
C LYS A 14 -1.63 -4.60 -11.22
N ASN A 15 -2.00 -3.32 -11.23
CA ASN A 15 -2.07 -2.49 -10.03
C ASN A 15 -3.05 -3.04 -8.99
N LYS A 16 -4.04 -3.85 -9.39
CA LYS A 16 -4.98 -4.53 -8.47
C LYS A 16 -4.29 -5.47 -7.48
N GLU A 17 -3.10 -5.97 -7.82
CA GLU A 17 -2.32 -6.85 -6.94
C GLU A 17 -1.86 -6.11 -5.67
N VAL A 18 -1.54 -4.82 -5.79
CA VAL A 18 -0.98 -4.00 -4.70
C VAL A 18 -1.96 -2.98 -4.15
N ILE A 19 -2.95 -2.54 -4.92
CA ILE A 19 -3.99 -1.61 -4.43
C ILE A 19 -5.04 -2.41 -3.65
N LYS A 20 -5.20 -2.11 -2.36
CA LYS A 20 -6.14 -2.77 -1.45
C LYS A 20 -7.06 -1.77 -0.77
N PRO A 21 -8.31 -2.13 -0.48
CA PRO A 21 -9.16 -1.30 0.37
C PRO A 21 -8.53 -1.16 1.76
N LEU A 22 -8.52 0.06 2.30
CA LEU A 22 -7.98 0.36 3.61
C LEU A 22 -9.11 0.54 4.62
N LEU A 23 -9.28 -0.40 5.54
CA LEU A 23 -10.19 -0.24 6.67
C LEU A 23 -9.46 0.53 7.79
N LYS A 24 -10.11 1.57 8.32
CA LYS A 24 -9.67 2.27 9.54
C LYS A 24 -10.46 1.72 10.72
N GLY A 25 -9.95 1.85 11.95
CA GLY A 25 -10.65 1.40 13.16
C GLY A 25 -12.10 1.93 13.25
N ALA A 26 -12.33 3.18 12.85
CA ALA A 26 -13.67 3.78 12.77
C ALA A 26 -14.64 3.03 11.82
N HIS A 27 -14.11 2.29 10.85
CA HIS A 27 -14.89 1.48 9.90
C HIS A 27 -15.14 0.05 10.38
N ILE A 28 -14.55 -0.37 11.50
CA ILE A 28 -14.74 -1.72 12.07
C ILE A 28 -15.81 -1.64 13.15
N LYS A 29 -16.96 -2.26 12.91
CA LYS A 29 -18.03 -2.45 13.92
C LYS A 29 -17.98 -3.87 14.45
N LYS A 30 -18.65 -4.11 15.59
CA LYS A 30 -18.63 -5.40 16.30
C LYS A 30 -19.03 -6.60 15.42
N TYR A 31 -19.93 -6.39 14.46
CA TYR A 31 -20.48 -7.47 13.62
C TYR A 31 -20.34 -7.24 12.10
N PHE A 32 -19.85 -6.07 11.68
CA PHE A 32 -19.68 -5.75 10.26
C PHE A 32 -18.62 -4.65 10.07
N TYR A 33 -18.20 -4.43 8.82
CA TYR A 33 -17.33 -3.31 8.49
C TYR A 33 -18.01 -2.35 7.51
N LEU A 34 -17.81 -1.06 7.72
CA LEU A 34 -18.22 -0.03 6.78
C LEU A 34 -17.25 0.01 5.61
N ASN A 35 -17.79 0.12 4.40
CA ASN A 35 -16.98 0.13 3.19
C ASN A 35 -16.18 1.43 3.12
N SER A 36 -14.86 1.35 3.29
CA SER A 36 -13.99 2.52 3.31
C SER A 36 -13.86 3.15 1.92
N ALA A 37 -13.95 4.48 1.86
CA ALA A 37 -13.62 5.25 0.65
C ALA A 37 -12.09 5.33 0.38
N LEU A 38 -11.27 4.70 1.23
CA LEU A 38 -9.82 4.73 1.18
C LEU A 38 -9.24 3.44 0.62
N ASN A 39 -8.14 3.58 -0.11
CA ASN A 39 -7.35 2.47 -0.61
C ASN A 39 -5.89 2.73 -0.25
N LEU A 40 -5.17 1.65 0.00
CA LEU A 40 -3.75 1.59 0.29
C LEU A 40 -3.02 1.00 -0.92
N ILE A 41 -1.92 1.65 -1.32
CA ILE A 41 -0.95 1.06 -2.24
C ILE A 41 0.03 0.24 -1.40
N PHE A 42 -0.08 -1.07 -1.48
CA PHE A 42 0.67 -2.01 -0.65
C PHE A 42 1.87 -2.59 -1.39
N THR A 43 2.91 -1.78 -1.55
CA THR A 43 4.19 -2.12 -2.18
C THR A 43 5.14 -2.74 -1.17
N ARG A 44 5.02 -4.05 -0.95
CA ARG A 44 5.88 -4.79 -0.03
C ARG A 44 7.35 -4.81 -0.44
N ARG A 45 8.25 -5.07 0.52
CA ARG A 45 9.66 -5.36 0.23
C ARG A 45 9.80 -6.50 -0.77
N GLY A 46 10.73 -6.33 -1.71
CA GLY A 46 11.01 -7.28 -2.79
C GLY A 46 10.04 -7.19 -3.97
N ILE A 47 9.18 -6.18 -4.03
CA ILE A 47 8.35 -5.95 -5.21
C ILE A 47 9.19 -5.42 -6.37
N ASN A 48 8.89 -5.89 -7.58
CA ASN A 48 9.46 -5.31 -8.80
C ASN A 48 8.55 -4.19 -9.31
N ILE A 49 8.86 -2.94 -8.95
CA ILE A 49 8.09 -1.77 -9.36
C ILE A 49 8.11 -1.53 -10.88
N GLU A 50 9.13 -2.04 -11.59
CA GLU A 50 9.23 -1.92 -13.05
C GLU A 50 8.12 -2.71 -13.77
N LYS A 51 7.55 -3.73 -13.11
CA LYS A 51 6.38 -4.46 -13.63
C LYS A 51 5.07 -3.69 -13.47
N LEU A 52 5.09 -2.51 -12.82
CA LEU A 52 3.95 -1.65 -12.51
C LEU A 52 4.22 -0.21 -12.98
N PRO A 53 4.43 0.04 -14.29
CA PRO A 53 4.94 1.31 -14.81
C PRO A 53 4.01 2.50 -14.54
N THR A 54 2.70 2.30 -14.64
CA THR A 54 1.70 3.35 -14.37
C THR A 54 1.68 3.74 -12.90
N LEU A 55 1.79 2.76 -12.00
CA LEU A 55 1.89 2.99 -10.57
C LEU A 55 3.22 3.66 -10.21
N LYS A 56 4.34 3.23 -10.82
CA LYS A 56 5.64 3.87 -10.66
C LYS A 56 5.58 5.35 -11.01
N LYS A 57 5.00 5.68 -12.18
CA LYS A 57 4.81 7.07 -12.63
C LYS A 57 3.98 7.88 -11.62
N TYR A 58 2.89 7.29 -11.11
CA TYR A 58 2.06 7.95 -10.10
C TYR A 58 2.80 8.18 -8.78
N LEU A 59 3.54 7.19 -8.27
CA LEU A 59 4.30 7.29 -7.02
C LEU A 59 5.50 8.25 -7.14
N ASN A 60 6.11 8.36 -8.32
CA ASN A 60 7.25 9.25 -8.55
C ASN A 60 6.96 10.72 -8.24
N VAL A 61 5.71 11.17 -8.39
CA VAL A 61 5.28 12.53 -8.03
C VAL A 61 5.49 12.81 -6.53
N PHE A 62 5.49 11.77 -5.71
CA PHE A 62 5.65 11.84 -4.25
C PHE A 62 7.04 11.37 -3.79
N ILE A 63 8.02 11.24 -4.69
CA ILE A 63 9.30 10.58 -4.37
C ILE A 63 10.01 11.21 -3.16
N ASP A 64 9.95 12.53 -3.00
CA ASP A 64 10.56 13.23 -1.87
C ASP A 64 9.89 12.91 -0.53
N ASP A 65 8.60 12.60 -0.54
CA ASP A 65 7.85 12.15 0.64
C ASP A 65 8.04 10.66 0.93
N LEU A 66 8.39 9.88 -0.09
CA LEU A 66 8.44 8.41 -0.02
C LEU A 66 9.84 7.86 0.25
N LYS A 67 10.89 8.56 -0.20
CA LYS A 67 12.28 8.12 -0.02
C LYS A 67 12.68 8.12 1.47
N PRO A 68 13.54 7.18 1.91
CA PRO A 68 14.16 7.27 3.23
C PRO A 68 14.98 8.55 3.28
N LYS A 69 14.72 9.38 4.28
CA LYS A 69 15.45 10.61 4.51
C LYS A 69 16.79 10.32 5.18
N LYS A 70 17.75 11.24 5.02
CA LYS A 70 18.93 11.31 5.89
C LYS A 70 18.60 12.09 7.16
N ASP A 71 19.33 11.89 8.25
CA ASP A 71 18.97 12.42 9.59
C ASP A 71 18.67 13.92 9.63
N LYS A 72 19.29 14.71 8.75
CA LYS A 72 19.14 16.18 8.68
C LYS A 72 18.17 16.65 7.59
N GLU A 73 17.54 15.76 6.83
CA GLU A 73 16.61 16.15 5.77
C GLU A 73 15.22 16.48 6.34
N PRO A 74 14.59 17.58 5.89
CA PRO A 74 13.28 18.01 6.39
C PRO A 74 12.14 17.14 5.86
N LYS A 75 12.36 16.42 4.76
CA LYS A 75 11.33 15.70 4.01
C LYS A 75 11.74 14.26 3.75
N GLY A 76 10.76 13.37 3.70
CA GLY A 76 10.96 11.95 3.47
C GLY A 76 10.66 11.10 4.71
N ARG A 77 10.71 9.80 4.51
CA ARG A 77 10.36 8.79 5.51
C ARG A 77 11.52 8.48 6.43
N LYS A 78 11.25 7.92 7.62
CA LYS A 78 12.29 7.46 8.57
C LYS A 78 13.43 6.70 7.87
N PRO A 79 14.72 6.94 8.20
CA PRO A 79 15.84 6.18 7.65
C PRO A 79 15.63 4.67 7.78
N GLY A 80 16.10 3.91 6.79
CA GLY A 80 16.07 2.45 6.82
C GLY A 80 16.37 1.81 5.46
N GLU A 81 16.60 0.50 5.50
CA GLU A 81 16.94 -0.30 4.32
C GLU A 81 15.68 -0.74 3.56
N TYR A 82 15.08 0.18 2.82
CA TYR A 82 13.96 -0.10 1.91
C TYR A 82 14.03 0.83 0.71
N LYS A 83 13.54 0.37 -0.44
CA LYS A 83 13.47 1.22 -1.63
C LYS A 83 12.39 2.27 -1.43
N TRP A 84 12.53 3.44 -2.06
CA TRP A 84 11.59 4.57 -1.89
C TRP A 84 10.12 4.19 -2.15
N PHE A 85 9.86 3.22 -3.03
CA PHE A 85 8.51 2.74 -3.32
C PHE A 85 8.03 1.63 -2.38
N GLU A 86 8.86 1.07 -1.51
CA GLU A 86 8.50 -0.01 -0.60
C GLU A 86 7.92 0.54 0.71
N ILE A 87 7.10 -0.27 1.39
CA ILE A 87 6.69 0.03 2.76
C ILE A 87 7.83 -0.28 3.74
N GLN A 88 7.86 0.46 4.86
CA GLN A 88 8.92 0.36 5.87
C GLN A 88 8.92 -0.97 6.62
N ASP A 89 7.72 -1.45 6.98
CA ASP A 89 7.52 -2.59 7.86
C ASP A 89 8.11 -3.90 7.32
N ASN A 90 8.71 -4.67 8.22
CA ASN A 90 9.11 -6.04 7.95
C ASN A 90 7.87 -6.94 8.03
N ILE A 91 7.38 -7.38 6.87
CA ILE A 91 6.05 -7.98 6.74
C ILE A 91 6.03 -9.49 6.95
N ALA A 92 6.85 -10.01 7.86
CA ALA A 92 6.91 -11.45 8.16
C ALA A 92 5.50 -12.04 8.47
N TYR A 93 4.61 -11.25 9.06
CA TYR A 93 3.24 -11.65 9.40
C TYR A 93 2.24 -11.66 8.22
N TYR A 94 2.51 -10.98 7.09
CA TYR A 94 1.51 -10.85 6.01
C TYR A 94 1.24 -12.13 5.24
N LYS A 95 2.17 -13.09 5.24
CA LYS A 95 1.88 -14.44 4.68
C LYS A 95 0.65 -15.07 5.35
N ASN A 96 0.39 -14.75 6.62
CA ASN A 96 -0.73 -15.30 7.38
C ASN A 96 -2.06 -14.60 7.06
N LEU A 97 -2.03 -13.36 6.55
CA LEU A 97 -3.24 -12.61 6.19
C LEU A 97 -3.89 -13.10 4.88
N LYS A 98 -3.16 -13.85 4.05
CA LYS A 98 -3.72 -14.50 2.85
C LYS A 98 -4.47 -15.79 3.14
N LYS A 99 -4.32 -16.36 4.35
CA LYS A 99 -5.10 -17.54 4.74
C LYS A 99 -6.52 -17.07 5.07
N LYS A 100 -7.50 -17.59 4.33
CA LYS A 100 -8.93 -17.38 4.62
C LYS A 100 -9.18 -17.80 6.08
N LYS A 101 -9.49 -16.86 6.96
CA LYS A 101 -10.03 -17.20 8.29
C LYS A 101 -11.42 -17.78 8.06
N LEU A 102 -11.56 -19.10 8.17
CA LEU A 102 -12.87 -19.70 8.40
C LEU A 102 -13.23 -19.41 9.86
N PHE A 103 -14.26 -18.61 10.09
CA PHE A 103 -14.98 -18.63 11.35
C PHE A 103 -15.99 -19.76 11.23
N GLY A 104 -15.83 -20.80 12.04
CA GLY A 104 -16.87 -21.82 12.23
C GLY A 104 -18.11 -21.16 12.83
N LEU A 105 -19.27 -21.52 12.29
CA LEU A 105 -20.58 -21.20 12.85
C LEU A 105 -20.74 -21.82 14.24
#